data_AF-A0A4R9R5X8-F1
#
_entry.id   AF-A0A4R9R5X8-F1
#
_cell.length_a   1.000
_cell.length_b   1.000
_cell.length_c   1.000
_cell.angle_alpha   90.00
_cell.angle_beta   90.00
_cell.angle_gamma   90.00
#
_symmetry.space_group_name_H-M   'P 1'
#
loop_
_entity.id
_entity.type
_entity.pdbx_description
1 polymer ?
#
loop_
_entity_poly.entity_id
_entity_poly.type
_entity_poly.pdbx_seq_one_letter_code
_entity_poly.pdbx_strand_id
1 'polypeptide(L)' 'MATMDTAECRAALTLIRRTIEEYCPPGVLPSEEMVNGPCGPDLIHEAEALATAIVATAEHLSEALRTNLREQ' A
#
# COMPACT_ATOMS: atom_id res chain seq x y z
N MET A 1 -6.57 6.84 -26.38
CA MET A 1 -6.20 6.54 -24.98
C MET A 1 -7.13 5.44 -24.51
N ALA A 2 -6.60 4.27 -24.13
CA ALA A 2 -7.42 3.16 -23.67
C ALA A 2 -8.18 3.59 -22.41
N THR A 3 -9.50 3.44 -22.40
CA THR A 3 -10.32 3.60 -21.21
C THR A 3 -10.15 2.35 -20.37
N MET A 4 -9.34 2.42 -19.32
CA MET A 4 -9.15 1.30 -18.39
C MET A 4 -10.47 1.06 -17.66
N ASP A 5 -10.95 -0.18 -17.65
CA ASP A 5 -12.23 -0.50 -17.03
C ASP A 5 -12.12 -0.31 -15.51
N THR A 6 -13.08 0.40 -14.92
CA THR A 6 -13.08 0.71 -13.49
C THR A 6 -13.08 -0.55 -12.63
N ALA A 7 -13.69 -1.66 -13.09
CA ALA A 7 -13.67 -2.93 -12.36
C ALA A 7 -12.29 -3.59 -12.44
N GLU A 8 -11.60 -3.52 -13.58
CA GLU A 8 -10.21 -3.98 -13.69
C GLU A 8 -9.27 -3.19 -12.77
N CYS A 9 -9.45 -1.86 -12.68
CA CYS A 9 -8.70 -1.03 -11.75
C CYS A 9 -8.94 -1.42 -10.28
N ARG A 10 -10.20 -1.66 -9.88
CA ARG A 10 -10.51 -2.11 -8.52
C ARG A 10 -9.92 -3.49 -8.22
N ALA A 11 -9.97 -4.41 -9.20
CA ALA A 11 -9.36 -5.73 -9.05
C ALA A 11 -7.84 -5.61 -8.86
N ALA A 12 -7.18 -4.73 -9.61
CA ALA A 12 -5.75 -4.47 -9.46
C ALA A 12 -5.41 -3.88 -8.07
N LEU A 13 -6.15 -2.87 -7.61
CA LEU A 13 -5.95 -2.28 -6.27
C LEU A 13 -6.17 -3.30 -5.16
N THR A 14 -7.20 -4.15 -5.28
CA THR A 14 -7.47 -5.26 -4.35
C THR A 14 -6.30 -6.24 -4.27
N LEU A 15 -5.70 -6.60 -5.41
CA LEU A 15 -4.54 -7.50 -5.46
C LEU A 15 -3.34 -6.89 -4.75
N ILE A 16 -3.05 -5.61 -5.01
CA ILE A 16 -1.94 -4.89 -4.37
C ILE A 16 -2.16 -4.82 -2.86
N ARG A 17 -3.37 -4.45 -2.44
CA ARG A 17 -3.78 -4.38 -1.03
C ARG A 17 -3.51 -5.69 -0.30
N ARG A 18 -4.03 -6.81 -0.82
CA ARG A 18 -3.82 -8.14 -0.22
C ARG A 18 -2.35 -8.51 -0.11
N THR A 19 -1.58 -8.16 -1.14
CA THR A 19 -0.13 -8.42 -1.14
C THR A 19 0.57 -7.61 -0.03
N ILE A 20 0.21 -6.34 0.15
CA ILE A 20 0.76 -5.52 1.24
C ILE A 20 0.35 -6.12 2.59
N GLU A 21 -0.91 -6.47 2.78
CA GLU A 21 -1.41 -7.07 4.02
C GLU A 21 -0.75 -8.44 4.35
N GLU A 22 -0.37 -9.23 3.34
CA GLU A 22 0.27 -10.54 3.51
C GLU A 22 1.77 -10.42 3.84
N TYR A 23 2.49 -9.50 3.19
CA TYR A 23 3.95 -9.43 3.25
C TYR A 23 4.49 -8.30 4.13
N CYS A 24 3.70 -7.26 4.42
CA CYS A 24 4.16 -6.11 5.17
C CYS A 24 3.78 -6.23 6.65
N PRO A 25 4.57 -5.65 7.56
CA PRO A 25 4.27 -5.68 8.99
C PRO A 25 2.93 -4.99 9.29
N PRO A 26 2.24 -5.42 10.37
CA PRO A 26 0.95 -4.85 10.76
C PRO A 26 1.08 -3.34 11.05
N GLY A 27 0.12 -2.55 10.59
CA GLY A 27 0.09 -1.10 10.77
C GLY A 27 0.66 -0.29 9.60
N VAL A 28 1.21 -0.95 8.58
CA VAL A 28 1.69 -0.33 7.34
C VAL A 28 0.55 0.23 6.48
N LEU A 29 -0.56 -0.51 6.39
CA LEU A 29 -1.69 -0.13 5.55
C LEU A 29 -2.88 0.31 6.42
N PRO A 30 -3.48 1.49 6.17
CA PRO A 30 -4.74 1.86 6.80
C PRO A 30 -5.89 0.93 6.36
N SER A 31 -6.87 0.70 7.24
CA SER A 31 -8.06 -0.11 6.97
C SER A 31 -8.81 0.36 5.72
N GLU A 32 -9.50 -0.54 5.02
CA GLU A 32 -10.24 -0.23 3.78
C GLU A 32 -11.30 0.87 4.01
N GLU A 33 -11.94 0.87 5.17
CA GLU A 33 -12.84 1.94 5.62
C GLU A 33 -12.15 3.32 5.79
N MET A 34 -10.86 3.33 6.11
CA MET A 34 -10.07 4.54 6.33
C MET A 34 -9.41 5.06 5.05
N VAL A 35 -9.37 4.23 4.00
CA VAL A 35 -9.02 4.64 2.64
C VAL A 35 -10.28 5.06 1.88
N ASN A 36 -11.38 4.30 1.99
CA ASN A 36 -12.63 4.60 1.28
C ASN A 36 -13.53 5.63 1.99
N GLY A 37 -13.36 5.84 3.30
CA GLY A 37 -14.18 6.77 4.08
C GLY A 37 -13.74 8.25 3.99
N PRO A 38 -12.49 8.59 4.34
CA PRO A 38 -11.97 9.96 4.28
C PRO A 38 -11.17 10.30 3.00
N CYS A 39 -10.70 9.32 2.22
CA CYS A 39 -9.96 9.55 0.97
C CYS A 39 -10.84 9.53 -0.29
N GLY A 40 -12.15 9.27 -0.18
CA GLY A 40 -13.11 9.43 -1.29
C GLY A 40 -13.15 8.26 -2.30
N PRO A 41 -14.22 8.15 -3.11
CA PRO A 41 -14.54 6.95 -3.91
C PRO A 41 -13.67 6.74 -5.16
N ASP A 42 -12.69 7.62 -5.40
CA ASP A 42 -11.85 7.61 -6.59
C ASP A 42 -10.66 6.68 -6.41
N LEU A 43 -10.42 5.86 -7.45
CA LEU A 43 -9.35 4.87 -7.51
C LEU A 43 -7.97 5.45 -7.20
N ILE A 44 -7.76 6.74 -7.49
CA ILE A 44 -6.47 7.39 -7.30
C ILE A 44 -6.11 7.54 -5.82
N HIS A 45 -7.07 7.85 -4.96
CA HIS A 45 -6.79 8.04 -3.54
C HIS A 45 -6.49 6.69 -2.85
N GLU A 46 -7.15 5.62 -3.28
CA GLU A 46 -6.78 4.27 -2.85
C GLU A 46 -5.38 3.88 -3.33
N ALA A 47 -5.04 4.20 -4.58
CA ALA A 47 -3.70 3.98 -5.12
C ALA A 47 -2.62 4.77 -4.35
N GLU A 48 -2.89 6.02 -3.97
CA GLU A 48 -2.00 6.85 -3.16
C GLU A 48 -1.76 6.25 -1.78
N ALA A 49 -2.82 5.79 -1.10
CA ALA A 49 -2.69 5.14 0.20
C ALA A 49 -1.84 3.86 0.13
N LEU A 50 -2.06 3.03 -0.90
CA LEU A 50 -1.25 1.84 -1.15
C LEU A 50 0.21 2.20 -1.44
N ALA A 51 0.47 3.24 -2.23
CA ALA A 51 1.82 3.71 -2.54
C ALA A 51 2.55 4.20 -1.28
N THR A 52 1.89 4.99 -0.42
CA THR A 52 2.45 5.44 0.85
C THR A 52 2.81 4.26 1.76
N ALA A 53 1.95 3.25 1.85
CA ALA A 53 2.18 2.05 2.64
C ALA A 53 3.41 1.24 2.15
N ILE A 54 3.55 1.09 0.82
CA ILE A 54 4.72 0.42 0.23
C ILE A 54 6.00 1.19 0.56
N VAL A 55 6.00 2.52 0.40
CA VAL A 55 7.17 3.36 0.69
C VAL A 55 7.56 3.25 2.16
N ALA A 56 6.60 3.39 3.09
CA ALA A 56 6.84 3.27 4.52
C ALA A 56 7.44 1.90 4.89
N THR A 57 6.97 0.82 4.24
CA THR A 57 7.54 -0.52 4.42
C THR A 57 8.97 -0.60 3.90
N ALA A 58 9.23 -0.07 2.70
CA ALA A 58 10.57 -0.08 2.12
C ALA A 58 11.56 0.71 2.98
N GLU A 59 11.14 1.84 3.56
CA GLU A 59 11.93 2.62 4.51
C GLU A 59 12.21 1.82 5.79
N HIS A 60 11.18 1.21 6.39
CA HIS A 60 11.32 0.39 7.59
C HIS A 60 12.28 -0.79 7.38
N LEU A 61 12.15 -1.52 6.28
CA LEU A 61 13.06 -2.62 5.93
C LEU A 61 14.49 -2.12 5.68
N SER A 62 14.63 -0.97 5.01
CA SER A 62 15.94 -0.37 4.76
C SER A 62 16.61 0.09 6.06
N GLU A 63 15.84 0.60 7.02
CA GLU A 63 16.35 0.97 8.34
C GLU A 63 16.71 -0.26 9.18
N ALA A 64 15.84 -1.27 9.22
CA ALA A 64 16.11 -2.54 9.89
C ALA A 64 17.37 -3.23 9.34
N LEU A 65 17.60 -3.23 8.02
CA LEU A 65 18.82 -3.77 7.44
C LEU A 65 20.06 -2.97 7.86
N ARG A 66 19.97 -1.64 7.97
CA ARG A 66 21.08 -0.80 8.42
C ARG A 66 21.41 -0.99 9.89
N THR A 67 20.43 -1.22 10.75
CA THR A 67 20.66 -1.47 12.18
C THR A 67 21.31 -2.83 12.39
N ASN A 68 20.82 -3.88 11.72
CA ASN A 68 21.41 -5.23 11.76
C ASN A 68 22.86 -5.28 11.23
N LEU A 69 23.26 -4.35 10.36
CA LEU A 69 24.65 -4.20 9.88
C LEU A 69 25.55 -3.39 10.82
N ARG A 70 25.01 -2.60 11.75
CA ARG A 70 25.79 -1.87 12.76
C ARG A 70 26.04 -2.69 14.03
N GLU A 71 25.21 -3.69 14.28
CA GLU A 71 25.31 -4.60 15.41
C GLU A 71 26.18 -5.85 15.13
N GLN A 72 26.72 -5.98 13.91
CA GLN A 72 27.70 -6.99 13.47
C GLN A 72 29.08 -6.38 13.27
#